data_AF-A0A2H6MYL1-F1
#
_entry.id   AF-A0A2H6MYL1-F1
#
_cell.length_a   1.000
_cell.length_b   1.000
_cell.length_c   1.000
_cell.angle_alpha   90.00
_cell.angle_beta   90.00
_cell.angle_gamma   90.00
#
_symmetry.space_group_name_H-M   'P 1'
#
loop_
_entity.id
_entity.type
_entity.pdbx_description
1 polymer ?
#
loop_
_entity_poly.entity_id
_entity_poly.type
_entity_poly.pdbx_seq_one_letter_code
_entity_poly.pdbx_strand_id
1 'polypeptide(L)'
;CDKLTKGLCKQSSSEDVVSSCQIKKQEPHAKKIAGFQTERLTYENGLLKINYTGGDTCHKVYNRSTAIFFYCDPNPNLQPVFLKETEDCTYMFEWHTPFACPPAKSVECSYKDSAGKSYDLSPLIQQKKNWEAISKTSSSQKYYINVCRSLVPHLGADFCRPDAAACLMNGSK
;
A
#
# COMPACT_ATOMS: atom_id res chain seq x y z
N CYS A 1 12.94 -2.32 6.09
CA CYS A 1 14.25 -1.93 5.53
C CYS A 1 15.28 -1.60 6.61
N ASP A 2 15.20 -2.21 7.79
CA ASP A 2 16.17 -1.98 8.87
C ASP A 2 16.12 -3.16 9.85
N LYS A 3 17.07 -3.22 10.77
CA LYS A 3 17.13 -4.18 11.87
C LYS A 3 15.96 -3.99 12.85
N LEU A 4 15.49 -5.09 13.43
CA LEU A 4 14.61 -5.03 14.59
C LEU A 4 15.34 -4.42 15.79
N THR A 5 14.57 -3.77 16.67
CA THR A 5 15.08 -3.29 17.96
C THR A 5 15.71 -4.43 18.77
N LYS A 6 16.85 -4.15 19.40
CA LYS A 6 17.65 -5.16 20.12
C LYS A 6 16.81 -5.88 21.19
N GLY A 7 16.87 -7.21 21.20
CA GLY A 7 16.33 -8.04 22.30
C GLY A 7 15.07 -8.87 21.98
N LEU A 8 14.45 -8.68 20.80
CA LEU A 8 13.26 -9.46 20.42
C LEU A 8 13.63 -10.88 19.95
N CYS A 9 14.32 -11.04 18.82
CA CYS A 9 14.93 -12.30 18.40
C CYS A 9 16.47 -12.16 18.50
N LYS A 10 17.16 -13.18 19.02
CA LYS A 10 18.62 -13.17 19.10
C LYS A 10 19.21 -13.44 17.72
N GLN A 11 20.22 -12.67 17.35
CA GLN A 11 20.96 -12.83 16.11
C GLN A 11 21.80 -14.13 16.18
N SER A 12 21.77 -14.94 15.13
CA SER A 12 22.52 -16.20 15.03
C SER A 12 23.96 -16.00 14.59
N SER A 13 24.25 -14.96 13.80
CA SER A 13 25.57 -14.60 13.27
C SER A 13 25.75 -13.08 13.27
N SER A 14 26.97 -12.59 13.08
CA SER A 14 27.24 -11.14 12.91
C SER A 14 26.81 -10.60 11.54
N GLU A 15 26.63 -11.47 10.55
CA GLU A 15 26.31 -11.09 9.17
C GLU A 15 24.79 -11.00 8.93
N ASP A 16 24.00 -11.79 9.65
CA ASP A 16 22.56 -11.86 9.44
C ASP A 16 21.79 -10.85 10.30
N VAL A 17 21.37 -9.74 9.70
CA VAL A 17 20.57 -8.73 10.41
C VAL A 17 19.10 -9.15 10.48
N VAL A 18 18.58 -9.39 11.69
CA VAL A 18 17.19 -9.81 11.88
C VAL A 18 16.23 -8.63 11.71
N SER A 19 15.24 -8.76 10.82
CA SER A 19 14.22 -7.74 10.54
C SER A 19 12.79 -8.19 10.81
N SER A 20 12.55 -9.48 11.06
CA SER A 20 11.24 -10.00 11.47
C SER A 20 11.38 -11.09 12.54
N CYS A 21 10.45 -11.10 13.50
CA CYS A 21 10.46 -11.98 14.66
C CYS A 21 9.04 -12.37 15.04
N GLN A 22 8.76 -13.68 15.10
CA GLN A 22 7.51 -14.22 15.61
C GLN A 22 7.65 -14.46 17.11
N ILE A 23 6.65 -14.01 17.88
CA ILE A 23 6.59 -14.18 19.34
C ILE A 23 5.25 -14.81 19.70
N LYS A 24 5.28 -15.96 20.38
CA LYS A 24 4.07 -16.54 20.96
C LYS A 24 3.78 -15.86 22.29
N LYS A 25 2.69 -15.10 22.39
CA LYS A 25 2.35 -14.31 23.60
C LYS A 25 2.30 -15.17 24.88
N GLN A 26 1.79 -16.38 24.76
CA GLN A 26 1.64 -17.33 25.88
C GLN A 26 2.95 -18.04 26.24
N GLU A 27 3.96 -18.00 25.36
CA GLU A 27 5.28 -18.59 25.57
C GLU A 27 6.36 -17.61 25.08
N PRO A 28 6.68 -16.57 25.85
CA PRO A 28 7.59 -15.49 25.41
C PRO A 28 9.00 -15.98 25.05
N HIS A 29 9.39 -17.17 25.52
CA HIS A 29 10.65 -17.83 25.18
C HIS A 29 10.62 -18.54 23.82
N ALA A 30 9.43 -18.86 23.29
CA ALA A 30 9.24 -19.44 21.97
C ALA A 30 9.23 -18.33 20.90
N LYS A 31 10.43 -17.81 20.62
CA LYS A 31 10.69 -16.81 19.59
C LYS A 31 11.26 -17.48 18.34
N LYS A 32 10.85 -17.01 17.16
CA LYS A 32 11.37 -17.51 15.88
C LYS A 32 11.76 -16.36 14.98
N ILE A 33 12.96 -16.44 14.38
CA ILE A 33 13.37 -15.50 13.34
C ILE A 33 12.45 -15.74 12.13
N ALA A 34 11.79 -14.68 11.67
CA ALA A 34 10.81 -14.74 10.59
C ALA A 34 11.27 -14.02 9.32
N GLY A 35 12.55 -13.63 9.27
CA GLY A 35 13.19 -13.04 8.09
C GLY A 35 14.36 -12.11 8.45
N PHE A 36 15.35 -12.10 7.56
CA PHE A 36 16.49 -11.19 7.63
C PHE A 36 16.28 -9.93 6.79
N GLN A 37 17.09 -8.91 7.07
CA GLN A 37 17.04 -7.61 6.44
C GLN A 37 17.12 -7.72 4.92
N THR A 38 16.23 -6.97 4.28
CA THR A 38 16.34 -6.63 2.88
C THR A 38 15.81 -5.22 2.68
N GLU A 39 16.30 -4.57 1.64
CA GLU A 39 15.81 -3.28 1.14
C GLU A 39 15.16 -3.45 -0.24
N ARG A 40 15.05 -4.69 -0.73
CA ARG A 40 14.46 -5.00 -2.03
C ARG A 40 12.94 -4.90 -1.97
N LEU A 41 12.43 -3.76 -2.41
CA LEU A 41 11.03 -3.53 -2.69
C LEU A 41 10.73 -3.90 -4.15
N THR A 42 9.74 -4.77 -4.37
CA THR A 42 9.30 -5.18 -5.71
C THR A 42 7.97 -4.53 -6.06
N TYR A 43 7.79 -4.16 -7.32
CA TYR A 43 6.53 -3.63 -7.85
C TYR A 43 6.04 -4.52 -8.99
N GLU A 44 4.98 -5.27 -8.74
CA GLU A 44 4.42 -6.24 -9.69
C GLU A 44 2.91 -6.02 -9.81
N ASN A 45 2.42 -5.79 -11.03
CA ASN A 45 0.99 -5.60 -11.32
C ASN A 45 0.28 -4.55 -10.43
N GLY A 46 0.95 -3.43 -10.14
CA GLY A 46 0.38 -2.37 -9.31
C GLY A 46 0.63 -2.55 -7.81
N LEU A 47 1.20 -3.68 -7.38
CA LEU A 47 1.38 -4.02 -5.97
C LEU A 47 2.83 -3.88 -5.54
N LEU A 48 3.05 -3.08 -4.49
CA LEU A 48 4.34 -3.00 -3.81
C LEU A 48 4.46 -4.14 -2.81
N LYS A 49 5.59 -4.84 -2.81
CA LYS A 49 5.86 -5.97 -1.92
C LYS A 49 7.29 -5.95 -1.43
N ILE A 50 7.50 -6.30 -0.17
CA ILE A 50 8.80 -6.66 0.38
C ILE A 50 8.74 -8.05 0.98
N ASN A 51 9.81 -8.84 0.83
CA ASN A 51 9.90 -10.18 1.36
C ASN A 51 11.19 -10.38 2.17
N TYR A 52 11.06 -10.49 3.49
CA TYR A 52 12.16 -10.81 4.40
C TYR A 52 12.30 -12.33 4.50
N THR A 53 13.39 -12.89 4.01
CA THR A 53 13.56 -14.34 3.86
C THR A 53 14.65 -14.90 4.78
N GLY A 54 14.83 -16.22 4.80
CA GLY A 54 15.94 -16.88 5.49
C GLY A 54 15.75 -17.10 7.00
N GLY A 55 14.55 -16.93 7.55
CA GLY A 55 14.29 -17.16 8.96
C GLY A 55 14.47 -18.63 9.41
N ASP A 56 14.10 -18.90 10.66
CA ASP A 56 14.28 -20.22 11.28
C ASP A 56 13.58 -21.33 10.50
N THR A 57 14.19 -22.51 10.48
CA THR A 57 13.64 -23.71 9.82
C THR A 57 12.22 -24.02 10.31
N CYS A 58 11.35 -24.31 9.35
CA CYS A 58 9.94 -24.62 9.51
C CYS A 58 9.60 -25.88 8.71
N HIS A 59 8.79 -26.78 9.29
CA HIS A 59 8.43 -28.07 8.68
C HIS A 59 9.63 -28.87 8.10
N LYS A 60 10.83 -28.72 8.69
CA LYS A 60 12.12 -29.32 8.29
C LYS A 60 12.71 -28.86 6.96
N VAL A 61 11.89 -28.43 5.99
CA VAL A 61 12.32 -28.14 4.61
C VAL A 61 12.22 -26.66 4.24
N TYR A 62 11.44 -25.88 4.98
CA TYR A 62 11.22 -24.46 4.70
C TYR A 62 11.98 -23.57 5.69
N ASN A 63 12.15 -22.32 5.32
CA ASN A 63 12.63 -21.26 6.19
C ASN A 63 11.53 -20.22 6.33
N ARG A 64 11.27 -19.78 7.57
CA ARG A 64 10.27 -18.74 7.80
C ARG A 64 10.60 -17.48 7.01
N SER A 65 9.56 -16.85 6.48
CA SER A 65 9.69 -15.57 5.80
C SER A 65 8.54 -14.63 6.15
N THR A 66 8.71 -13.34 5.90
CA THR A 66 7.69 -12.32 6.14
C THR A 66 7.48 -11.50 4.88
N ALA A 67 6.28 -11.59 4.31
CA ALA A 67 5.88 -10.81 3.16
C ALA A 67 4.94 -9.68 3.59
N ILE A 68 5.25 -8.45 3.20
CA ILE A 68 4.37 -7.29 3.42
C ILE A 68 3.95 -6.76 2.05
N PHE A 69 2.65 -6.66 1.85
CA PHE A 69 2.01 -6.09 0.66
C PHE A 69 1.52 -4.69 0.99
N PHE A 70 1.97 -3.69 0.23
CA PHE A 70 1.60 -2.30 0.48
C PHE A 70 0.53 -1.85 -0.52
N TYR A 71 -0.58 -1.34 0.02
CA TYR A 71 -1.68 -0.79 -0.75
C TYR A 71 -1.75 0.71 -0.52
N CYS A 72 -2.05 1.46 -1.58
CA CYS A 72 -2.27 2.90 -1.43
C CYS A 72 -3.55 3.13 -0.61
N ASP A 73 -3.40 3.84 0.49
CA ASP A 73 -4.50 4.40 1.24
C ASP A 73 -4.09 5.79 1.77
N PRO A 74 -4.90 6.84 1.53
CA PRO A 74 -4.57 8.18 1.99
C PRO A 74 -4.60 8.34 3.53
N ASN A 75 -5.12 7.38 4.28
CA ASN A 75 -5.14 7.41 5.74
C ASN A 75 -3.79 7.01 6.34
N PRO A 76 -3.05 7.93 6.98
CA PRO A 76 -1.73 7.64 7.54
C PRO A 76 -1.77 6.79 8.82
N ASN A 77 -2.94 6.60 9.42
CA ASN A 77 -3.09 5.94 10.73
C ASN A 77 -3.32 4.41 10.63
N LEU A 78 -3.36 3.87 9.41
CA LEU A 78 -3.54 2.45 9.19
C LEU A 78 -2.25 1.68 9.49
N GLN A 79 -2.39 0.57 10.20
CA GLN A 79 -1.30 -0.30 10.63
C GLN A 79 -1.28 -1.58 9.79
N PRO A 80 -0.14 -2.27 9.68
CA PRO A 80 -0.09 -3.56 9.03
C PRO A 80 -1.05 -4.57 9.69
N VAL A 81 -1.80 -5.31 8.88
CA VAL A 81 -2.72 -6.36 9.33
C VAL A 81 -2.16 -7.71 8.93
N PHE A 82 -2.17 -8.67 9.87
CA PHE A 82 -1.81 -10.05 9.59
C PHE A 82 -2.91 -10.73 8.78
N LEU A 83 -2.54 -11.30 7.65
CA LEU A 83 -3.46 -12.03 6.77
C LEU A 83 -3.50 -13.52 7.13
N LYS A 84 -2.35 -14.18 6.98
CA LYS A 84 -2.20 -15.63 7.18
C LYS A 84 -0.73 -16.03 7.23
N GLU A 85 -0.50 -17.24 7.71
CA GLU A 85 0.71 -18.02 7.48
C GLU A 85 0.42 -19.01 6.35
N THR A 86 1.30 -19.09 5.36
CA THR A 86 1.23 -20.07 4.27
C THR A 86 1.84 -21.41 4.68
N GLU A 87 1.66 -22.45 3.87
CA GLU A 87 2.20 -23.80 4.14
C GLU A 87 3.74 -23.85 4.18
N ASP A 88 4.41 -22.92 3.48
CA ASP A 88 5.86 -22.73 3.50
C ASP A 88 6.34 -21.75 4.60
N CYS A 89 5.47 -21.44 5.57
CA CYS A 89 5.74 -20.56 6.71
C CYS A 89 6.10 -19.12 6.34
N THR A 90 5.44 -18.59 5.31
CA THR A 90 5.45 -17.16 4.98
C THR A 90 4.34 -16.45 5.73
N TYR A 91 4.71 -15.53 6.63
CA TYR A 91 3.78 -14.65 7.31
C TYR A 91 3.41 -13.48 6.39
N MET A 92 2.16 -13.42 5.95
CA MET A 92 1.66 -12.39 5.04
C MET A 92 0.99 -11.27 5.82
N PHE A 93 1.36 -10.04 5.50
CA PHE A 93 0.75 -8.83 6.03
C PHE A 93 0.30 -7.92 4.88
N GLU A 94 -0.83 -7.25 5.05
CA GLU A 94 -1.19 -6.10 4.24
C GLU A 94 -0.92 -4.82 5.01
N TRP A 95 -0.43 -3.78 4.34
CA TRP A 95 -0.22 -2.48 4.92
C TRP A 95 -0.76 -1.40 3.99
N HIS A 96 -1.91 -0.87 4.37
CA HIS A 96 -2.52 0.29 3.73
C HIS A 96 -1.79 1.54 4.20
N THR A 97 -1.16 2.28 3.29
CA THR A 97 -0.30 3.40 3.65
C THR A 97 -0.22 4.46 2.56
N PRO A 98 -0.11 5.76 2.91
CA PRO A 98 0.06 6.82 1.94
C PRO A 98 1.39 6.72 1.19
N PHE A 99 2.38 6.02 1.73
CA PHE A 99 3.67 5.82 1.06
C PHE A 99 3.60 4.89 -0.14
N ALA A 100 2.54 4.09 -0.25
CA ALA A 100 2.28 3.25 -1.42
C ALA A 100 1.50 4.00 -2.52
N CYS A 101 1.08 5.24 -2.25
CA CYS A 101 0.33 6.03 -3.21
C CYS A 101 1.27 6.64 -4.26
N PRO A 102 0.97 6.49 -5.56
CA PRO A 102 1.70 7.19 -6.60
C PRO A 102 1.57 8.71 -6.40
N PRO A 103 2.62 9.49 -6.73
CA PRO A 103 2.55 10.93 -6.67
C PRO A 103 1.43 11.44 -7.58
N ALA A 104 0.61 12.35 -7.06
CA ALA A 104 -0.44 12.96 -7.85
C ALA A 104 0.17 13.81 -8.96
N LYS A 105 -0.16 13.52 -10.21
CA LYS A 105 0.12 14.47 -11.30
C LYS A 105 -0.85 15.63 -11.15
N SER A 106 -0.35 16.85 -11.08
CA SER A 106 -1.15 18.06 -10.96
C SER A 106 -0.71 19.12 -11.97
N VAL A 107 -1.63 20.01 -12.32
CA VAL A 107 -1.40 21.15 -13.22
C VAL A 107 -1.90 22.42 -12.56
N GLU A 108 -1.48 23.58 -13.08
CA GLU A 108 -2.04 24.86 -12.67
C GLU A 108 -3.57 24.88 -12.90
N CYS A 109 -4.31 25.26 -11.86
CA CYS A 109 -5.77 25.18 -11.85
C CYS A 109 -6.45 26.56 -11.91
N SER A 110 -5.65 27.60 -12.17
CA SER A 110 -6.10 28.96 -12.40
C SER A 110 -5.84 29.36 -13.84
N TYR A 111 -6.74 30.18 -14.39
CA TYR A 111 -6.65 30.72 -15.74
C TYR A 111 -7.10 32.18 -15.75
N LYS A 112 -6.47 33.00 -16.61
CA LYS A 112 -6.84 34.40 -16.82
C LYS A 112 -7.18 34.61 -18.29
N ASP A 113 -8.37 35.16 -18.56
CA ASP A 113 -8.79 35.43 -19.93
C ASP A 113 -8.14 36.69 -20.51
N SER A 114 -8.38 36.95 -21.80
CA SER A 114 -7.86 38.12 -22.51
C SER A 114 -8.44 39.46 -22.02
N ALA A 115 -9.60 39.44 -21.36
CA ALA A 115 -10.21 40.61 -20.72
C ALA A 115 -9.62 40.88 -19.32
N GLY A 116 -8.74 40.00 -18.85
CA GLY A 116 -8.06 40.10 -17.58
C GLY A 116 -8.83 39.54 -16.39
N LYS A 117 -9.94 38.83 -16.63
CA LYS A 117 -10.71 38.15 -15.58
C LYS A 117 -10.07 36.81 -15.24
N SER A 118 -9.93 36.54 -13.95
CA SER A 118 -9.33 35.30 -13.43
C SER A 118 -10.40 34.29 -13.00
N TYR A 119 -10.08 33.02 -13.24
CA TYR A 119 -10.88 31.86 -12.87
C TYR A 119 -9.98 30.90 -12.10
N ASP A 120 -10.39 30.50 -10.90
CA ASP A 120 -9.63 29.55 -10.08
C ASP A 120 -10.52 28.35 -9.74
N LEU A 121 -10.12 27.19 -10.25
CA LEU A 121 -10.81 25.91 -10.02
C LEU A 121 -10.14 25.08 -8.92
N SER A 122 -9.09 25.61 -8.27
CA SER A 122 -8.41 24.95 -7.14
C SER A 122 -9.36 24.49 -6.02
N PRO A 123 -10.47 25.19 -5.69
CA PRO A 123 -11.43 24.71 -4.71
C PRO A 123 -12.11 23.38 -5.06
N LEU A 124 -12.08 22.96 -6.33
CA LEU A 124 -12.64 21.68 -6.78
C LEU A 124 -11.66 20.51 -6.67
N ILE A 125 -10.39 20.77 -6.34
CA ILE A 125 -9.37 19.72 -6.19
C ILE A 125 -9.68 18.89 -4.94
N GLN A 126 -9.90 17.59 -5.12
CA GLN A 126 -10.10 16.67 -4.00
C GLN A 126 -8.80 15.95 -3.63
N GLN A 127 -8.41 16.05 -2.35
CA GLN A 127 -7.15 15.48 -1.85
C GLN A 127 -7.29 14.05 -1.33
N LYS A 128 -8.48 13.71 -0.81
CA LYS A 128 -8.74 12.45 -0.09
C LYS A 128 -9.74 11.53 -0.77
N LYS A 129 -10.49 12.03 -1.75
CA LYS A 129 -11.53 11.30 -2.49
C LYS A 129 -11.60 11.79 -3.92
N ASN A 130 -12.46 11.18 -4.73
CA ASN A 130 -12.80 11.66 -6.07
C ASN A 130 -14.24 12.15 -6.11
N TRP A 131 -14.56 13.02 -7.06
CA TRP A 131 -15.95 13.35 -7.37
C TRP A 131 -16.58 12.17 -8.10
N GLU A 132 -17.80 11.77 -7.68
CA GLU A 132 -18.63 10.83 -8.43
C GLU A 132 -19.57 11.65 -9.33
N ALA A 133 -19.51 11.43 -10.64
CA ALA A 133 -20.35 12.15 -11.58
C ALA A 133 -21.81 11.66 -11.48
N ILE A 134 -22.75 12.59 -11.58
CA ILE A 134 -24.17 12.28 -11.56
C ILE A 134 -24.57 11.64 -12.89
N SER A 135 -24.94 10.36 -12.87
CA SER A 135 -25.50 9.67 -14.04
C SER A 135 -27.03 9.77 -14.06
N LYS A 136 -27.60 10.06 -15.23
CA LYS A 136 -29.06 10.08 -15.44
C LYS A 136 -29.62 8.68 -15.72
N THR A 137 -28.76 7.70 -16.01
CA THR A 137 -29.15 6.31 -16.24
C THR A 137 -28.94 5.51 -14.96
N SER A 138 -29.87 4.61 -14.62
CA SER A 138 -29.73 3.64 -13.52
C SER A 138 -28.74 2.51 -13.86
N SER A 139 -27.64 2.84 -14.53
CA SER A 139 -26.55 1.92 -14.80
C SER A 139 -25.74 1.69 -13.54
N SER A 140 -25.24 0.47 -13.33
CA SER A 140 -24.27 0.19 -12.27
C SER A 140 -22.92 0.90 -12.51
N GLN A 141 -22.71 1.46 -13.70
CA GLN A 141 -21.52 2.20 -14.06
C GLN A 141 -21.42 3.54 -13.33
N LYS A 142 -20.24 3.79 -12.75
CA LYS A 142 -19.90 5.01 -12.03
C LYS A 142 -18.71 5.70 -12.68
N TYR A 143 -18.76 7.02 -12.77
CA TYR A 143 -17.64 7.82 -13.27
C TYR A 143 -17.04 8.61 -12.14
N TYR A 144 -15.72 8.49 -11.98
CA TYR A 144 -14.96 9.25 -11.00
C TYR A 144 -14.07 10.26 -11.69
N ILE A 145 -14.02 11.48 -11.15
CA ILE A 145 -13.25 12.60 -11.69
C ILE A 145 -12.52 13.31 -10.56
N ASN A 146 -11.32 13.80 -10.84
CA ASN A 146 -10.66 14.84 -10.06
C ASN A 146 -10.32 16.03 -10.96
N VAL A 147 -10.20 17.22 -10.39
CA VAL A 147 -9.99 18.47 -11.14
C VAL A 147 -8.53 18.87 -11.02
N CYS A 148 -7.88 19.19 -12.15
CA CYS A 148 -6.47 19.61 -12.23
C CYS A 148 -5.44 18.65 -11.61
N ARG A 149 -5.84 17.41 -11.33
CA ARG A 149 -4.95 16.36 -10.83
C ARG A 149 -5.44 14.96 -11.20
N SER A 150 -4.56 13.97 -11.06
CA SER A 150 -4.96 12.56 -11.11
C SER A 150 -5.89 12.18 -9.95
N LEU A 151 -6.65 11.11 -10.16
CA LEU A 151 -7.56 10.53 -9.18
C LEU A 151 -6.80 10.17 -7.90
N VAL A 152 -7.47 10.33 -6.77
CA VAL A 152 -7.02 9.75 -5.49
C VAL A 152 -7.23 8.25 -5.59
N PRO A 153 -6.19 7.42 -5.42
CA PRO A 153 -6.37 5.98 -5.40
C PRO A 153 -7.18 5.60 -4.14
N HIS A 154 -8.21 4.78 -4.33
CA HIS A 154 -9.13 4.33 -3.29
C HIS A 154 -9.48 2.87 -3.57
N LEU A 155 -9.84 2.09 -2.55
CA LEU A 155 -10.44 0.76 -2.67
C LEU A 155 -11.58 0.78 -3.70
N GLY A 156 -11.33 0.23 -4.89
CA GLY A 156 -12.22 0.29 -6.06
C GLY A 156 -11.61 0.96 -7.29
N ALA A 157 -10.76 1.98 -7.10
CA ALA A 157 -9.98 2.64 -8.15
C ALA A 157 -8.63 1.95 -8.44
N ASP A 158 -8.34 0.81 -7.79
CA ASP A 158 -7.20 -0.06 -8.13
C ASP A 158 -7.22 -0.52 -9.60
N PHE A 159 -8.38 -0.43 -10.27
CA PHE A 159 -8.55 -0.71 -11.70
C PHE A 159 -8.29 0.49 -12.62
N CYS A 160 -8.13 1.69 -12.08
CA CYS A 160 -7.85 2.89 -12.87
C CYS A 160 -6.35 3.07 -13.01
N ARG A 161 -5.89 3.56 -14.17
CA ARG A 161 -4.48 3.90 -14.34
C ARG A 161 -4.07 4.95 -13.29
N PRO A 162 -2.88 4.84 -12.67
CA PRO A 162 -2.40 5.79 -11.66
C PRO A 162 -2.39 7.26 -12.10
N ASP A 163 -2.26 7.52 -13.39
CA ASP A 163 -2.23 8.85 -13.99
C ASP A 163 -3.59 9.36 -14.48
N ALA A 164 -4.65 8.55 -14.37
CA ALA A 164 -5.99 8.94 -14.81
C ALA A 164 -6.53 10.06 -13.92
N ALA A 165 -7.08 11.12 -14.52
CA ALA A 165 -7.86 12.16 -13.83
C ALA A 165 -9.37 11.89 -13.88
N ALA A 166 -9.80 10.98 -14.76
CA ALA A 166 -11.17 10.49 -14.86
C ALA A 166 -11.17 8.99 -15.16
N CYS A 167 -12.12 8.24 -14.60
CA CYS A 167 -12.20 6.79 -14.75
C CYS A 167 -13.65 6.30 -14.70
N LEU A 168 -13.96 5.31 -15.54
CA LEU A 168 -15.21 4.56 -15.50
C LEU A 168 -14.99 3.29 -14.69
N MET A 169 -15.86 3.06 -13.70
CA MET A 169 -15.85 1.86 -12.89
C MET A 169 -17.20 1.16 -12.99
N ASN A 170 -17.17 -0.16 -13.17
CA ASN A 170 -18.38 -0.97 -13.03
C ASN A 170 -18.70 -1.08 -11.54
N GLY A 171 -19.89 -0.65 -11.13
CA GLY A 171 -20.36 -0.87 -9.77
C GLY A 171 -20.41 -2.36 -9.47
N SER A 172 -19.86 -2.75 -8.32
CA SER A 172 -19.99 -4.10 -7.77
C SER A 172 -21.48 -4.46 -7.73
N LYS A 173 -21.83 -5.63 -8.29
CA LYS A 173 -23.16 -6.22 -8.07
C LYS A 173 -23.35 -6.60 -6.61
#